data_AF-A0A4Q0PMM2-F1
#
_entry.id   AF-A0A4Q0PMM2-F1
#
_cell.length_a   1.000
_cell.length_b   1.000
_cell.length_c   1.000
_cell.angle_alpha   90.00
_cell.angle_beta   90.00
_cell.angle_gamma   90.00
#
_symmetry.space_group_name_H-M   'P 1'
#
loop_
_entity.id
_entity.type
_entity.pdbx_description
1 polymer ?
#
loop_
_entity_poly.entity_id
_entity_poly.type
_entity_poly.pdbx_seq_one_letter_code
_entity_poly.pdbx_strand_id
1 'polypeptide(L)'
;MMGDYHVRFCERGRVKLPFPTRHTTVTCKLPKMLIYDNIFQIREIFSNRPFRGVIEKYDLAEPEISRGERQITETVTVKHKMGGKTLYDIIWTTNAYPVIVSEKVIELFKSNRITGWETYNVEIRSKKNELIDQKFFGLIITGRCGHRDYSKSSIVLDKIGIKTKPHIKGFFFDKDFWSGTDLFMCKPDEKGNLNMNIFCTKKVVDLFKKNKIKNIDFKNLKEITLAIELFKVPLTDQQQNEMEKIKASR
;
A
#
# COMPACT_ATOMS: atom_id res chain seq x y z
N MET A 1 40.61 30.51 -33.32
CA MET A 1 41.92 29.87 -33.12
C MET A 1 41.66 28.40 -32.82
N MET A 2 41.79 27.57 -33.85
CA MET A 2 41.75 26.10 -33.80
C MET A 2 43.12 25.59 -33.34
N GLY A 3 43.13 24.54 -32.54
CA GLY A 3 44.34 23.77 -32.21
C GLY A 3 44.07 22.30 -32.45
N ASP A 4 44.48 21.82 -33.62
CA ASP A 4 44.42 20.41 -34.01
C ASP A 4 45.57 19.63 -33.35
N TYR A 5 45.23 18.55 -32.64
CA TYR A 5 46.21 17.60 -32.13
C TYR A 5 46.30 16.39 -33.05
N HIS A 6 47.43 16.30 -33.76
CA HIS A 6 47.83 15.10 -34.49
C HIS A 6 48.41 14.04 -33.54
N VAL A 7 47.81 12.86 -33.49
CA VAL A 7 48.41 11.67 -32.88
C VAL A 7 48.78 10.68 -33.99
N ARG A 8 50.07 10.37 -34.12
CA ARG A 8 50.60 9.37 -35.06
C ARG A 8 50.26 7.97 -34.56
N PHE A 9 49.60 7.19 -35.41
CA PHE A 9 49.39 5.75 -35.21
C PHE A 9 50.67 4.97 -35.54
N CYS A 10 51.09 4.11 -34.63
CA CYS A 10 52.14 3.12 -34.85
C CYS A 10 51.47 1.77 -35.12
N GLU A 11 51.53 1.29 -36.37
CA GLU A 11 51.09 -0.06 -36.74
C GLU A 11 52.17 -1.08 -36.37
N ARG A 12 51.82 -2.07 -35.51
CA ARG A 12 52.24 -3.48 -35.58
C ARG A 12 51.89 -4.20 -34.27
N GLY A 13 50.88 -5.04 -34.33
CA GLY A 13 50.53 -5.95 -33.25
C GLY A 13 49.11 -6.46 -33.40
N ARG A 14 48.93 -7.58 -34.08
CA ARG A 14 47.63 -8.29 -34.13
C ARG A 14 47.35 -8.87 -32.74
N VAL A 15 46.71 -8.08 -31.88
CA VAL A 15 46.06 -8.57 -30.66
C VAL A 15 44.56 -8.57 -30.92
N LYS A 16 43.92 -9.75 -30.87
CA LYS A 16 42.46 -9.85 -30.86
C LYS A 16 41.96 -9.20 -29.57
N LEU A 17 41.35 -8.02 -29.69
CA LEU A 17 40.68 -7.37 -28.57
C LEU A 17 39.43 -8.18 -28.17
N PRO A 18 39.19 -8.40 -26.86
CA PRO A 18 38.00 -9.08 -26.39
C PRO A 18 36.79 -8.14 -26.41
N PHE A 19 35.74 -8.60 -27.11
CA PHE A 19 34.32 -8.24 -27.04
C PHE A 19 33.87 -6.75 -27.10
N PRO A 20 32.80 -6.45 -27.85
CA PRO A 20 32.22 -5.11 -27.89
C PRO A 20 31.67 -4.73 -26.50
N THR A 21 32.16 -3.62 -25.95
CA THR A 21 31.57 -2.97 -24.79
C THR A 21 30.14 -2.59 -25.12
N ARG A 22 29.17 -3.33 -24.55
CA ARG A 22 27.77 -2.90 -24.55
C ARG A 22 27.71 -1.58 -23.80
N HIS A 23 27.41 -0.50 -24.51
CA HIS A 23 26.96 0.74 -23.91
C HIS A 23 25.63 0.45 -23.20
N THR A 24 25.71 0.17 -21.91
CA THR A 24 24.53 0.15 -21.04
C THR A 24 24.09 1.59 -20.91
N THR A 25 23.13 2.02 -21.72
CA THR A 25 22.46 3.30 -21.52
C THR A 25 21.78 3.25 -20.16
N VAL A 26 22.43 3.84 -19.15
CA VAL A 26 21.81 4.09 -17.85
C VAL A 26 20.78 5.18 -18.09
N THR A 27 19.58 4.78 -18.50
CA THR A 27 18.43 5.68 -18.44
C THR A 27 18.17 5.92 -16.97
N CYS A 28 18.66 7.03 -16.44
CA CYS A 28 18.19 7.58 -15.18
C CYS A 28 16.69 7.82 -15.35
N LYS A 29 15.87 6.85 -14.97
CA LYS A 29 14.43 7.04 -14.85
C LYS A 29 14.25 8.17 -13.84
N LEU A 30 13.78 9.31 -14.33
CA LEU A 30 13.37 10.41 -13.48
C LEU A 30 12.46 9.84 -12.37
N PRO A 31 12.68 10.21 -11.10
CA PRO A 31 11.88 9.69 -10.00
C PRO A 31 10.41 9.98 -10.29
N LYS A 32 9.55 8.96 -10.13
CA LYS A 32 8.09 9.15 -10.24
C LYS A 32 7.68 10.24 -9.27
N MET A 33 7.29 11.40 -9.79
CA MET A 33 6.78 12.48 -8.96
C MET A 33 5.45 12.04 -8.34
N LEU A 34 5.36 12.05 -7.00
CA LEU A 34 4.14 11.72 -6.28
C LEU A 34 3.06 12.79 -6.56
N ILE A 35 1.90 12.34 -7.01
CA ILE A 35 0.70 13.18 -7.19
C ILE A 35 -0.40 12.53 -6.35
N TYR A 36 -0.84 13.17 -5.26
CA TYR A 36 -1.80 12.57 -4.32
C TYR A 36 -3.14 12.21 -4.97
N ASP A 37 -3.55 12.90 -6.04
CA ASP A 37 -4.75 12.55 -6.81
C ASP A 37 -4.66 11.14 -7.43
N ASN A 38 -3.45 10.59 -7.56
CA ASN A 38 -3.19 9.26 -8.09
C ASN A 38 -2.86 8.23 -7.00
N ILE A 39 -3.12 8.53 -5.73
CA ILE A 39 -2.87 7.63 -4.61
C ILE A 39 -4.17 7.33 -3.87
N PHE A 40 -4.35 6.05 -3.56
CA PHE A 40 -5.58 5.53 -2.97
C PHE A 40 -5.26 4.62 -1.80
N GLN A 41 -6.04 4.73 -0.73
CA GLN A 41 -6.08 3.75 0.34
C GLN A 41 -6.92 2.56 -0.11
N ILE A 42 -6.37 1.36 0.07
CA ILE A 42 -7.09 0.09 -0.06
C ILE A 42 -7.93 -0.11 1.20
N ARG A 43 -9.23 -0.36 1.02
CA ARG A 43 -10.18 -0.51 2.12
C ARG A 43 -11.05 -1.73 1.93
N GLU A 44 -11.53 -2.25 3.05
CA GLU A 44 -12.57 -3.26 3.06
C GLU A 44 -13.93 -2.65 2.71
N ILE A 45 -14.70 -3.39 1.92
CA ILE A 45 -16.14 -3.18 1.80
C ILE A 45 -16.76 -3.92 2.98
N PHE A 46 -17.27 -3.20 3.99
CA PHE A 46 -17.88 -3.76 5.22
C PHE A 46 -19.17 -4.57 4.96
N SER A 47 -19.09 -5.59 4.13
CA SER A 47 -20.17 -6.47 3.71
C SER A 47 -20.12 -7.76 4.51
N ASN A 48 -21.29 -8.26 4.90
CA ASN A 48 -21.42 -9.54 5.59
C ASN A 48 -21.53 -10.74 4.62
N ARG A 49 -21.48 -10.50 3.30
CA ARG A 49 -21.60 -11.56 2.28
C ARG A 49 -20.28 -12.30 1.99
N PRO A 50 -19.12 -11.64 1.88
CA PRO A 50 -17.83 -12.30 1.67
C PRO A 50 -17.45 -13.24 2.80
N PHE A 51 -16.65 -14.27 2.48
CA PHE A 51 -15.89 -15.00 3.48
C PHE A 51 -14.95 -14.04 4.22
N ARG A 52 -14.94 -14.11 5.55
CA ARG A 52 -13.97 -13.42 6.39
C ARG A 52 -13.21 -14.43 7.25
N GLY A 53 -11.89 -14.35 7.15
CA GLY A 53 -10.97 -15.28 7.77
C GLY A 53 -10.58 -14.89 9.20
N VAL A 54 -10.01 -15.84 9.92
CA VAL A 54 -9.21 -15.64 11.13
C VAL A 54 -7.95 -16.50 11.02
N ILE A 55 -6.84 -15.96 11.50
CA ILE A 55 -5.61 -16.73 11.75
C ILE A 55 -5.55 -16.93 13.26
N GLU A 56 -5.68 -18.18 13.69
CA GLU A 56 -5.76 -18.52 15.13
C GLU A 56 -4.38 -18.54 15.80
N LYS A 57 -3.31 -18.83 15.04
CA LYS A 57 -1.93 -18.61 15.48
C LYS A 57 -1.65 -17.10 15.41
N TYR A 58 -1.85 -16.40 16.53
CA TYR A 58 -1.74 -14.93 16.58
C TYR A 58 -0.36 -14.41 16.19
N ASP A 59 0.69 -15.19 16.46
CA ASP A 59 2.05 -14.93 16.00
C ASP A 59 2.16 -14.90 14.47
N LEU A 60 1.27 -15.56 13.73
CA LEU A 60 1.22 -15.50 12.26
C LEU A 60 0.29 -14.39 11.73
N ALA A 61 -0.27 -13.57 12.62
CA ALA A 61 -1.19 -12.48 12.29
C ALA A 61 -0.68 -11.10 12.75
N GLU A 62 0.56 -11.01 13.22
CA GLU A 62 1.10 -9.73 13.71
C GLU A 62 1.36 -8.73 12.56
N PRO A 63 1.27 -7.42 12.83
CA PRO A 63 1.51 -6.35 11.86
C PRO A 63 2.80 -6.49 11.05
N GLU A 64 3.87 -6.95 11.69
CA GLU A 64 5.22 -7.10 11.16
C GLU A 64 5.24 -8.02 9.94
N ILE A 65 4.37 -9.02 9.89
CA ILE A 65 4.24 -9.93 8.75
C ILE A 65 3.70 -9.19 7.53
N SER A 66 2.59 -8.46 7.71
CA SER A 66 1.97 -7.70 6.60
C SER A 66 2.89 -6.61 6.07
N ARG A 67 3.81 -6.15 6.90
CA ARG A 67 4.82 -5.16 6.55
C ARG A 67 6.09 -5.81 5.99
N GLY A 68 6.29 -7.12 6.10
CA GLY A 68 7.52 -7.79 5.69
C GLY A 68 8.71 -7.49 6.62
N GLU A 69 8.42 -7.04 7.84
CA GLU A 69 9.39 -6.84 8.91
C GLU A 69 9.69 -8.17 9.62
N ARG A 70 8.79 -9.15 9.51
CA ARG A 70 9.06 -10.56 9.86
C ARG A 70 8.75 -11.48 8.68
N GLN A 71 9.66 -12.41 8.42
CA GLN A 71 9.53 -13.44 7.39
C GLN A 71 8.69 -14.62 7.88
N ILE A 72 7.92 -15.22 6.96
CA ILE A 72 7.09 -16.40 7.22
C ILE A 72 7.55 -17.54 6.33
N THR A 73 8.02 -18.61 6.96
CA THR A 73 8.51 -19.82 6.27
C THR A 73 7.49 -20.95 6.27
N GLU A 74 6.51 -20.90 7.17
CA GLU A 74 5.44 -21.89 7.28
C GLU A 74 4.18 -21.48 6.49
N THR A 75 3.35 -22.47 6.13
CA THR A 75 2.04 -22.21 5.52
C THR A 75 1.06 -21.73 6.58
N VAL A 76 0.45 -20.56 6.35
CA VAL A 76 -0.49 -19.97 7.31
C VAL A 76 -1.91 -20.48 7.05
N THR A 77 -2.56 -21.01 8.08
CA THR A 77 -3.96 -21.45 7.99
C THR A 77 -4.92 -20.30 8.31
N VAL A 78 -5.83 -20.01 7.39
CA VAL A 78 -6.91 -19.03 7.56
C VAL A 78 -8.25 -19.78 7.65
N LYS A 79 -8.91 -19.72 8.79
CA LYS A 79 -10.21 -20.38 9.02
C LYS A 79 -11.36 -19.41 8.79
N HIS A 80 -12.51 -19.91 8.37
CA HIS A 80 -13.74 -19.13 8.36
C HIS A 80 -14.10 -18.66 9.77
N LYS A 81 -14.31 -17.35 9.95
CA LYS A 81 -14.77 -16.78 11.22
C LYS A 81 -16.16 -16.18 11.12
N MET A 82 -16.41 -15.41 10.05
CA MET A 82 -17.66 -14.70 9.85
C MET A 82 -17.92 -14.43 8.36
N GLY A 83 -19.10 -13.88 8.08
CA GLY A 83 -19.56 -13.64 6.72
C GLY A 83 -20.02 -14.92 6.00
N GLY A 84 -20.17 -14.84 4.68
CA GLY A 84 -20.66 -15.95 3.86
C GLY A 84 -19.59 -17.00 3.53
N LYS A 85 -19.94 -17.91 2.62
CA LYS A 85 -19.04 -18.98 2.14
C LYS A 85 -18.26 -18.59 0.88
N THR A 86 -18.63 -17.49 0.22
CA THR A 86 -18.04 -17.08 -1.05
C THR A 86 -16.63 -16.52 -0.84
N LEU A 87 -15.64 -17.21 -1.40
CA LEU A 87 -14.28 -16.71 -1.53
C LEU A 87 -14.22 -15.71 -2.68
N TYR A 88 -13.87 -14.47 -2.37
CA TYR A 88 -13.59 -13.44 -3.37
C TYR A 88 -12.08 -13.34 -3.58
N ASP A 89 -11.68 -12.54 -4.58
CA ASP A 89 -10.27 -12.28 -4.89
C ASP A 89 -9.48 -11.67 -3.72
N ILE A 90 -10.18 -10.96 -2.83
CA ILE A 90 -9.64 -10.40 -1.58
C ILE A 90 -10.42 -10.99 -0.42
N ILE A 91 -9.71 -11.54 0.56
CA ILE A 91 -10.24 -12.03 1.82
C ILE A 91 -9.65 -11.20 2.96
N TRP A 92 -10.54 -10.54 3.70
CA TRP A 92 -10.19 -9.81 4.91
C TRP A 92 -10.16 -10.76 6.12
N THR A 93 -9.35 -10.42 7.12
CA THR A 93 -9.23 -11.18 8.37
C THR A 93 -9.81 -10.42 9.55
N THR A 94 -10.18 -11.12 10.62
CA THR A 94 -10.61 -10.47 11.87
C THR A 94 -9.44 -9.94 12.71
N ASN A 95 -8.22 -10.44 12.48
CA ASN A 95 -7.00 -10.03 13.17
C ASN A 95 -6.50 -8.61 12.77
N ALA A 96 -7.35 -7.81 12.11
CA ALA A 96 -7.06 -6.56 11.39
C ALA A 96 -6.08 -6.71 10.21
N TYR A 97 -5.08 -7.56 10.34
CA TYR A 97 -4.08 -7.94 9.35
C TYR A 97 -3.83 -9.44 9.50
N PRO A 98 -3.39 -10.16 8.46
CA PRO A 98 -3.01 -9.76 7.10
C PRO A 98 -4.19 -9.75 6.12
N VAL A 99 -3.95 -9.20 4.92
CA VAL A 99 -4.87 -9.29 3.77
C VAL A 99 -4.51 -10.51 2.95
N ILE A 100 -5.50 -11.33 2.62
CA ILE A 100 -5.32 -12.55 1.83
C ILE A 100 -5.85 -12.32 0.42
N VAL A 101 -5.11 -12.76 -0.60
CA VAL A 101 -5.42 -12.50 -2.01
C VAL A 101 -5.38 -13.78 -2.84
N SER A 102 -6.24 -13.87 -3.86
CA SER A 102 -6.29 -15.01 -4.77
C SER A 102 -5.06 -15.08 -5.69
N GLU A 103 -4.76 -16.26 -6.24
CA GLU A 103 -3.71 -16.42 -7.26
C GLU A 103 -3.90 -15.47 -8.45
N LYS A 104 -5.16 -15.20 -8.85
CA LYS A 104 -5.47 -14.22 -9.90
C LYS A 104 -4.89 -12.84 -9.62
N VAL A 105 -4.96 -12.36 -8.37
CA VAL A 105 -4.39 -11.04 -8.00
C VAL A 105 -2.87 -11.06 -8.16
N ILE A 106 -2.21 -12.14 -7.75
CA ILE A 106 -0.76 -12.30 -7.86
C ILE A 106 -0.32 -12.31 -9.32
N GLU A 107 -1.04 -13.04 -10.19
CA GLU A 107 -0.71 -13.07 -11.62
C GLU A 107 -0.96 -11.72 -12.31
N LEU A 108 -1.98 -10.96 -11.87
CA LEU A 108 -2.17 -9.58 -12.33
C LEU A 108 -1.00 -8.68 -11.90
N PHE A 109 -0.52 -8.80 -10.67
CA PHE A 109 0.63 -8.03 -10.21
C PHE A 109 1.89 -8.35 -11.00
N LYS A 110 2.20 -9.63 -11.23
CA LYS A 110 3.38 -10.05 -12.01
C LYS A 110 3.29 -9.55 -13.46
N SER A 111 2.19 -9.86 -14.16
CA SER A 111 2.00 -9.52 -15.58
C SER A 111 2.02 -8.01 -15.85
N ASN A 112 1.59 -7.19 -14.88
CA ASN A 112 1.56 -5.71 -14.99
C ASN A 112 2.72 -5.02 -14.27
N ARG A 113 3.71 -5.78 -13.79
CA ARG A 113 4.89 -5.27 -13.08
C ARG A 113 4.50 -4.31 -11.95
N ILE A 114 3.50 -4.70 -11.15
CA ILE A 114 3.15 -4.00 -9.91
C ILE A 114 4.27 -4.26 -8.90
N THR A 115 4.70 -3.23 -8.20
CA THR A 115 5.83 -3.27 -7.26
C THR A 115 5.41 -2.97 -5.82
N GLY A 116 6.28 -3.29 -4.85
CA GLY A 116 6.06 -3.00 -3.43
C GLY A 116 5.25 -4.06 -2.68
N TRP A 117 5.30 -5.32 -3.13
CA TRP A 117 4.62 -6.44 -2.50
C TRP A 117 5.47 -7.72 -2.54
N GLU A 118 5.17 -8.63 -1.61
CA GLU A 118 5.62 -10.01 -1.54
C GLU A 118 4.45 -10.90 -1.07
N THR A 119 4.65 -12.22 -1.00
CA THR A 119 3.61 -13.16 -0.58
C THR A 119 4.16 -14.33 0.22
N TYR A 120 3.31 -14.93 1.04
CA TYR A 120 3.53 -16.24 1.67
C TYR A 120 2.33 -17.16 1.45
N ASN A 121 2.56 -18.47 1.64
CA ASN A 121 1.57 -19.50 1.37
C ASN A 121 0.45 -19.51 2.41
N VAL A 122 -0.79 -19.66 1.94
CA VAL A 122 -1.98 -19.71 2.79
C VAL A 122 -2.87 -20.87 2.41
N GLU A 123 -3.37 -21.58 3.42
CA GLU A 123 -4.46 -22.54 3.28
C GLU A 123 -5.76 -21.96 3.82
N ILE A 124 -6.86 -22.11 3.08
CA ILE A 124 -8.19 -21.67 3.52
C ILE A 124 -8.98 -22.86 4.03
N ARG A 125 -9.56 -22.73 5.24
CA ARG A 125 -10.43 -23.74 5.85
C ARG A 125 -11.87 -23.24 5.94
N SER A 126 -12.82 -24.10 5.57
CA SER A 126 -14.26 -23.83 5.65
C SER A 126 -14.73 -23.69 7.11
N LYS A 127 -16.00 -23.32 7.32
CA LYS A 127 -16.61 -23.31 8.66
C LYS A 127 -16.59 -24.68 9.34
N LYS A 128 -16.57 -25.76 8.56
CA LYS A 128 -16.46 -27.15 9.06
C LYS A 128 -15.00 -27.62 9.17
N ASN A 129 -14.04 -26.70 9.06
CA ASN A 129 -12.61 -26.97 9.08
C ASN A 129 -12.10 -27.85 7.91
N GLU A 130 -12.86 -27.94 6.82
CA GLU A 130 -12.45 -28.63 5.59
C GLU A 130 -11.49 -27.74 4.80
N LEU A 131 -10.46 -28.33 4.18
CA LEU A 131 -9.58 -27.60 3.26
C LEU A 131 -10.37 -27.19 2.02
N ILE A 132 -10.27 -25.92 1.62
CA ILE A 132 -10.82 -25.44 0.36
C ILE A 132 -9.69 -25.45 -0.67
N ASP A 133 -9.86 -26.23 -1.72
CA ASP A 133 -8.90 -26.38 -2.82
C ASP A 133 -8.93 -25.19 -3.79
N GLN A 134 -8.59 -24.02 -3.27
CA GLN A 134 -8.34 -22.80 -4.03
C GLN A 134 -7.09 -22.13 -3.48
N LYS A 135 -6.23 -21.66 -4.37
CA LYS A 135 -4.94 -21.12 -3.99
C LYS A 135 -5.03 -19.64 -3.62
N PHE A 136 -4.64 -19.35 -2.39
CA PHE A 136 -4.58 -18.01 -1.82
C PHE A 136 -3.21 -17.74 -1.23
N PHE A 137 -2.90 -16.46 -1.08
CA PHE A 137 -1.63 -15.99 -0.55
C PHE A 137 -1.88 -14.88 0.46
N GLY A 138 -1.05 -14.82 1.49
CA GLY A 138 -0.99 -13.64 2.32
C GLY A 138 -0.20 -12.55 1.62
N LEU A 139 -0.71 -11.33 1.61
CA LEU A 139 -0.08 -10.19 0.96
C LEU A 139 0.83 -9.45 1.94
N ILE A 140 2.10 -9.37 1.60
CA ILE A 140 3.10 -8.54 2.28
C ILE A 140 3.28 -7.26 1.48
N ILE A 141 3.33 -6.11 2.16
CA ILE A 141 3.59 -4.81 1.54
C ILE A 141 5.00 -4.36 1.88
N THR A 142 5.87 -4.32 0.88
CA THR A 142 7.30 -3.95 1.04
C THR A 142 7.57 -2.49 0.71
N GLY A 143 6.69 -1.84 -0.05
CA GLY A 143 6.79 -0.41 -0.32
C GLY A 143 6.58 0.45 0.92
N ARG A 144 7.20 1.63 0.94
CA ARG A 144 7.16 2.55 2.08
C ARG A 144 6.88 3.98 1.67
N CYS A 145 6.23 4.72 2.58
CA CYS A 145 6.13 6.17 2.55
C CYS A 145 6.43 6.77 3.94
N GLY A 146 6.51 8.10 4.01
CA GLY A 146 6.59 8.81 5.29
C GLY A 146 5.39 8.53 6.20
N HIS A 147 5.52 8.90 7.47
CA HIS A 147 4.39 8.91 8.39
C HIS A 147 3.40 10.01 7.98
N ARG A 148 2.18 9.96 8.54
CA ARG A 148 1.13 10.93 8.21
C ARG A 148 1.47 12.32 8.74
N ASP A 149 1.38 13.31 7.86
CA ASP A 149 1.52 14.72 8.19
C ASP A 149 0.13 15.37 8.32
N TYR A 150 -0.26 15.64 9.57
CA TYR A 150 -1.54 16.25 9.89
C TYR A 150 -1.61 17.74 9.54
N SER A 151 -0.47 18.44 9.52
CA SER A 151 -0.42 19.89 9.30
C SER A 151 -0.89 20.29 7.90
N LYS A 152 -0.73 19.38 6.92
CA LYS A 152 -1.17 19.55 5.54
C LYS A 152 -2.66 19.28 5.30
N SER A 153 -3.38 18.82 6.32
CA SER A 153 -4.80 18.46 6.21
C SER A 153 -5.69 19.66 6.50
N SER A 154 -6.76 19.83 5.74
CA SER A 154 -7.79 20.85 6.00
C SER A 154 -8.81 20.35 7.03
N ILE A 155 -9.42 21.25 7.81
CA ILE A 155 -10.54 20.88 8.68
C ILE A 155 -11.87 20.97 7.93
N VAL A 156 -12.70 19.93 8.05
CA VAL A 156 -14.05 19.87 7.50
C VAL A 156 -15.03 19.40 8.56
N LEU A 157 -16.32 19.67 8.36
CA LEU A 157 -17.38 19.04 9.13
C LEU A 157 -17.83 17.75 8.44
N ASP A 158 -17.89 16.66 9.19
CA ASP A 158 -18.35 15.35 8.70
C ASP A 158 -19.21 14.66 9.77
N LYS A 159 -19.97 13.64 9.38
CA LYS A 159 -20.89 12.94 10.27
C LYS A 159 -20.21 11.76 10.97
N ILE A 160 -20.46 11.66 12.27
CA ILE A 160 -20.20 10.49 13.10
C ILE A 160 -21.53 10.06 13.71
N GLY A 161 -22.13 9.01 13.14
CA GLY A 161 -23.51 8.64 13.46
C GLY A 161 -24.47 9.80 13.15
N ILE A 162 -25.21 10.25 14.17
CA ILE A 162 -26.16 11.37 14.05
C ILE A 162 -25.52 12.75 14.30
N LYS A 163 -24.28 12.81 14.79
CA LYS A 163 -23.62 14.07 15.17
C LYS A 163 -22.69 14.53 14.05
N THR A 164 -22.70 15.84 13.76
CA THR A 164 -21.73 16.45 12.84
C THR A 164 -20.58 17.03 13.65
N LYS A 165 -19.35 16.58 13.37
CA LYS A 165 -18.14 16.86 14.15
C LYS A 165 -16.99 17.33 13.24
N PRO A 166 -15.99 18.06 13.78
CA PRO A 166 -14.78 18.41 13.04
C PRO A 166 -13.91 17.18 12.71
N HIS A 167 -13.52 17.08 11.45
CA HIS A 167 -12.64 16.06 10.90
C HIS A 167 -11.46 16.74 10.20
N ILE A 168 -10.29 16.12 10.24
CA ILE A 168 -9.24 16.43 9.27
C ILE A 168 -9.57 15.72 7.95
N LYS A 169 -9.37 16.40 6.83
CA LYS A 169 -9.52 15.87 5.48
C LYS A 169 -8.17 15.82 4.78
N GLY A 170 -7.90 14.68 4.15
CA GLY A 170 -6.65 14.36 3.50
C GLY A 170 -5.77 13.41 4.34
N PHE A 171 -5.06 12.53 3.65
CA PHE A 171 -3.96 11.76 4.20
C PHE A 171 -2.69 12.12 3.43
N PHE A 172 -1.90 13.01 4.01
CA PHE A 172 -0.64 13.47 3.41
C PHE A 172 0.54 12.89 4.18
N PHE A 173 1.67 12.74 3.50
CA PHE A 173 2.95 12.30 4.05
C PHE A 173 4.05 12.95 3.21
N ASP A 174 5.25 13.15 3.74
CA ASP A 174 6.32 13.72 2.94
C ASP A 174 6.71 12.79 1.76
N LYS A 175 6.64 13.36 0.55
CA LYS A 175 6.82 12.66 -0.72
C LYS A 175 8.23 12.11 -0.88
N ASP A 176 9.22 12.74 -0.25
CA ASP A 176 10.63 12.34 -0.39
C ASP A 176 10.91 11.01 0.32
N PHE A 177 10.01 10.58 1.22
CA PHE A 177 10.07 9.28 1.89
C PHE A 177 9.30 8.17 1.15
N TRP A 178 8.69 8.44 -0.01
CA TRP A 178 8.01 7.43 -0.79
C TRP A 178 8.98 6.62 -1.66
N SER A 179 8.91 5.30 -1.57
CA SER A 179 9.75 4.37 -2.35
C SER A 179 9.44 4.32 -3.85
N GLY A 180 8.44 5.08 -4.34
CA GLY A 180 8.02 5.06 -5.75
C GLY A 180 7.33 3.77 -6.21
N THR A 181 6.93 2.91 -5.25
CA THR A 181 6.30 1.61 -5.50
C THR A 181 4.79 1.72 -5.71
N ASP A 182 4.21 0.73 -6.40
CA ASP A 182 2.78 0.72 -6.69
C ASP A 182 1.91 0.37 -5.47
N LEU A 183 2.44 -0.43 -4.53
CA LEU A 183 1.86 -0.73 -3.20
C LEU A 183 2.82 -0.28 -2.11
N PHE A 184 2.29 0.30 -1.02
CA PHE A 184 3.11 0.79 0.09
C PHE A 184 2.32 1.04 1.39
N MET A 185 3.04 1.18 2.50
CA MET A 185 2.51 1.54 3.83
C MET A 185 3.36 2.65 4.47
N CYS A 186 2.80 3.36 5.45
CA CYS A 186 3.55 4.32 6.25
C CYS A 186 4.66 3.64 7.07
N LYS A 187 5.78 4.34 7.23
CA LYS A 187 6.70 4.11 8.35
C LYS A 187 6.03 4.46 9.69
N PRO A 188 6.50 3.88 10.82
CA PRO A 188 6.09 4.34 12.14
C PRO A 188 6.30 5.85 12.28
N ASP A 189 5.48 6.50 13.10
CA ASP A 189 5.75 7.88 13.52
C ASP A 189 6.95 7.96 14.47
N GLU A 190 7.34 9.17 14.87
CA GLU A 190 8.47 9.41 15.78
C GLU A 190 8.32 8.73 17.15
N LYS A 191 7.09 8.37 17.54
CA LYS A 191 6.77 7.65 18.78
C LYS A 191 6.68 6.15 18.58
N GLY A 192 6.97 5.65 17.38
CA GLY A 192 6.88 4.23 17.02
C GLY A 192 5.47 3.74 16.73
N ASN A 193 4.46 4.63 16.64
CA ASN A 193 3.10 4.19 16.36
C ASN A 193 2.98 3.77 14.88
N LEU A 194 2.43 2.58 14.68
CA LEU A 194 2.18 2.03 13.36
C LEU A 194 0.83 2.49 12.81
N ASN A 195 0.84 2.91 11.55
CA ASN A 195 -0.36 2.99 10.74
C ASN A 195 -0.37 1.81 9.77
N MET A 196 -1.46 1.07 9.79
CA MET A 196 -1.60 -0.17 9.04
C MET A 196 -2.46 -0.04 7.78
N ASN A 197 -2.70 1.19 7.34
CA ASN A 197 -3.32 1.46 6.06
C ASN A 197 -2.40 1.00 4.92
N ILE A 198 -2.98 0.30 3.96
CA ILE A 198 -2.32 -0.08 2.72
C ILE A 198 -2.71 0.94 1.65
N PHE A 199 -1.71 1.46 0.94
CA PHE A 199 -1.87 2.42 -0.12
C PHE A 199 -1.46 1.83 -1.46
N CYS A 200 -2.05 2.35 -2.52
CA CYS A 200 -1.75 1.96 -3.87
C CYS A 200 -1.80 3.14 -4.85
N THR A 201 -1.12 2.99 -5.99
CA THR A 201 -1.19 3.96 -7.08
C THR A 201 -2.45 3.76 -7.92
N LYS A 202 -2.85 4.79 -8.67
CA LYS A 202 -3.94 4.75 -9.66
C LYS A 202 -3.81 3.57 -10.62
N LYS A 203 -2.59 3.19 -10.99
CA LYS A 203 -2.29 2.02 -11.83
C LYS A 203 -2.90 0.74 -11.25
N VAL A 204 -2.79 0.52 -9.93
CA VAL A 204 -3.38 -0.66 -9.25
C VAL A 204 -4.90 -0.56 -9.26
N VAL A 205 -5.45 0.61 -8.96
CA VAL A 205 -6.91 0.85 -8.97
C VAL A 205 -7.51 0.53 -10.33
N ASP A 206 -6.93 1.07 -11.40
CA ASP A 206 -7.41 0.87 -12.77
C ASP A 206 -7.28 -0.60 -13.18
N LEU A 207 -6.19 -1.26 -12.79
CA LEU A 207 -6.00 -2.70 -13.03
C LEU A 207 -7.08 -3.54 -12.34
N PHE A 208 -7.39 -3.23 -11.08
CA PHE A 208 -8.38 -3.98 -10.29
C PHE A 208 -9.79 -3.76 -10.83
N LYS A 209 -10.15 -2.52 -11.19
CA LYS A 209 -11.43 -2.20 -11.83
C LYS A 209 -11.58 -2.92 -13.16
N LYS A 210 -10.56 -2.85 -14.03
CA LYS A 210 -10.56 -3.53 -15.34
C LYS A 210 -10.80 -5.03 -15.21
N ASN A 211 -10.18 -5.67 -14.21
CA ASN A 211 -10.27 -7.12 -13.99
C ASN A 211 -11.38 -7.53 -13.01
N LYS A 212 -12.25 -6.58 -12.62
CA LYS A 212 -13.40 -6.77 -11.74
C LYS A 212 -13.04 -7.50 -10.45
N ILE A 213 -11.91 -7.14 -9.84
CA ILE A 213 -11.50 -7.64 -8.52
C ILE A 213 -12.54 -7.22 -7.50
N LYS A 214 -13.01 -8.18 -6.69
CA LYS A 214 -14.12 -8.00 -5.76
C LYS A 214 -13.65 -7.90 -4.31
N ASN A 215 -14.56 -7.45 -3.44
CA ASN A 215 -14.35 -7.32 -1.99
C ASN A 215 -13.25 -6.30 -1.60
N ILE A 216 -13.14 -5.21 -2.36
CA ILE A 216 -12.15 -4.16 -2.15
C ILE A 216 -12.72 -2.80 -2.56
N ASP A 217 -12.46 -1.78 -1.75
CA ASP A 217 -12.77 -0.38 -2.03
C ASP A 217 -11.47 0.43 -2.12
N PHE A 218 -11.53 1.54 -2.84
CA PHE A 218 -10.42 2.45 -3.04
C PHE A 218 -10.84 3.87 -2.71
N LYS A 219 -10.22 4.47 -1.69
CA LYS A 219 -10.48 5.86 -1.31
C LYS A 219 -9.29 6.74 -1.65
N ASN A 220 -9.50 7.79 -2.44
CA ASN A 220 -8.45 8.76 -2.76
C ASN A 220 -7.93 9.41 -1.47
N LEU A 221 -6.61 9.59 -1.35
CA LEU A 221 -6.01 10.12 -0.12
C LEU A 221 -6.54 11.51 0.27
N LYS A 222 -6.84 12.38 -0.71
CA LYS A 222 -7.37 13.73 -0.44
C LYS A 222 -8.78 13.71 0.14
N GLU A 223 -9.50 12.61 -0.01
CA GLU A 223 -10.88 12.45 0.44
C GLU A 223 -11.01 11.70 1.77
N ILE A 224 -9.90 11.17 2.31
CA ILE A 224 -9.91 10.50 3.61
C ILE A 224 -10.22 11.52 4.69
N THR A 225 -11.20 11.21 5.54
CA THR A 225 -11.55 12.01 6.71
C THR A 225 -11.23 11.23 7.98
N LEU A 226 -10.77 11.93 9.02
CA LEU A 226 -10.54 11.36 10.34
C LEU A 226 -11.09 12.31 11.40
N ALA A 227 -11.91 11.79 12.31
CA ALA A 227 -12.47 12.56 13.41
C ALA A 227 -11.38 13.06 14.35
N ILE A 228 -11.29 14.38 14.56
CA ILE A 228 -10.21 14.98 15.36
C ILE A 228 -10.30 14.52 16.82
N GLU A 229 -11.50 14.60 17.40
CA GLU A 229 -11.77 14.31 18.81
C GLU A 229 -11.51 12.84 19.17
N LEU A 230 -11.99 11.91 18.34
CA LEU A 230 -11.88 10.47 18.60
C LEU A 230 -10.44 9.97 18.55
N PHE A 231 -9.63 10.54 17.66
CA PHE A 231 -8.27 10.10 17.41
C PHE A 231 -7.22 11.00 18.05
N LYS A 232 -7.64 12.00 18.84
CA LYS A 232 -6.76 12.98 19.53
C LYS A 232 -5.69 13.54 18.59
N VAL A 233 -6.11 13.94 17.39
CA VAL A 233 -5.20 14.44 16.35
C VAL A 233 -4.51 15.71 16.85
N PRO A 234 -3.16 15.79 16.79
CA PRO A 234 -2.46 17.03 17.11
C PRO A 234 -2.74 18.07 16.02
N LEU A 235 -3.24 19.24 16.42
CA LEU A 235 -3.55 20.35 15.52
C LEU A 235 -2.53 21.47 15.69
N THR A 236 -2.13 22.06 14.57
CA THR A 236 -1.37 23.33 14.55
C THR A 236 -2.23 24.48 15.08
N ASP A 237 -1.62 25.60 15.49
CA ASP A 237 -2.34 26.79 15.95
C ASP A 237 -3.32 27.32 14.89
N GLN A 238 -2.92 27.28 13.62
CA GLN A 238 -3.81 27.64 12.51
C GLN A 238 -5.05 26.72 12.46
N GLN A 239 -4.85 25.41 12.55
CA GLN A 239 -5.94 24.43 12.54
C GLN A 239 -6.83 24.57 13.79
N GLN A 240 -6.28 24.87 14.95
CA GLN A 240 -7.06 25.15 16.16
C GLN A 240 -7.95 26.38 15.95
N ASN A 241 -7.39 27.47 15.41
CA ASN A 241 -8.16 28.68 15.09
C ASN A 241 -9.26 28.42 14.05
N GLU A 242 -8.99 27.63 13.00
CA GLU A 242 -10.00 27.20 12.03
C GLU A 242 -11.13 26.40 12.69
N MET A 243 -10.78 25.48 13.59
CA MET A 243 -11.75 24.68 14.33
C MET A 243 -12.66 25.55 15.22
N GLU A 244 -12.11 26.54 15.91
CA GLU A 244 -12.90 27.45 16.74
C GLU A 244 -13.83 28.34 15.89
N LYS A 245 -13.38 28.82 14.72
CA LYS A 245 -14.24 29.53 13.77
C LYS A 245 -15.41 28.65 13.31
N ILE A 246 -15.15 27.38 13.00
CA ILE A 246 -16.21 26.43 12.59
C ILE A 246 -17.21 26.21 13.73
N LYS A 247 -16.75 26.09 14.98
CA LYS A 247 -17.62 25.94 16.15
C LYS A 247 -18.46 27.18 16.41
N ALA A 248 -17.89 28.37 16.26
CA ALA A 248 -18.58 29.65 16.49
C ALA A 248 -19.62 29.98 15.40
N SER A 249 -19.50 29.38 14.21
CA SER A 249 -20.49 29.54 13.12
C SER A 249 -21.77 28.69 13.29
N ARG A 250 -21.94 28.02 14.42
CA ARG A 250 -23.13 27.23 14.79
C ARG A 250 -23.95 27.91 15.87
#